data_AF-D3DZ15-F1
#
_entry.id   AF-D3DZ15-F1
#
_cell.length_a   1.000
_cell.length_b   1.000
_cell.length_c   1.000
_cell.angle_alpha   90.00
_cell.angle_beta   90.00
_cell.angle_gamma   90.00
#
_symmetry.space_group_name_H-M   'P 1'
#
loop_
_entity.id
_entity.type
_entity.pdbx_description
1 polymer ?
#
loop_
_entity_poly.entity_id
_entity_poly.type
_entity_poly.pdbx_seq_one_letter_code
_entity_poly.pdbx_strand_id
1 'polypeptide(L)'
;MKNEKTENENNKNTSSPLVKYLFQTRFFLFGLTKKSKTIKKIFNKVFFEDNELFILPNKSTVNKSNTKITANIEIKESFQKDDSEFLPSEILKEIIKEANNIFIMNKCICRSSSNCKDYPHDFGCIFLGPASKKISSKYGKAATVEEALEHVDMADKLGLSHLIGRNKFDSLLMNVGPKEELLTICHCCPCCCLWKIIPDLDDEISNKIKRLEDVEVNALDDKCKMCKKCLEENVCISNAISLEDDKITID
;
A
#
# COMPACT_ATOMS: atom_id res chain seq x y z
N MET A 1 10.56 -22.35 41.34
CA MET A 1 9.99 -22.62 39.99
C MET A 1 8.67 -21.88 39.84
N LYS A 2 8.74 -20.57 39.61
CA LYS A 2 7.65 -19.71 39.16
C LYS A 2 8.25 -18.92 38.01
N ASN A 3 7.74 -19.12 36.79
CA ASN A 3 7.83 -18.25 35.62
C ASN A 3 7.73 -19.11 34.35
N GLU A 4 6.51 -19.45 33.95
CA GLU A 4 6.25 -19.96 32.59
C GLU A 4 4.80 -19.74 32.14
N LYS A 5 3.99 -18.95 32.90
CA LYS A 5 2.57 -18.74 32.61
C LYS A 5 2.16 -17.28 32.35
N THR A 6 3.09 -16.34 32.27
CA THR A 6 2.77 -14.90 32.15
C THR A 6 3.07 -14.26 30.80
N GLU A 7 3.55 -15.00 29.80
CA GLU A 7 3.87 -14.41 28.48
C GLU A 7 2.80 -14.61 27.39
N ASN A 8 1.74 -15.38 27.65
CA ASN A 8 0.75 -15.75 26.63
C ASN A 8 -0.56 -14.94 26.61
N GLU A 9 -0.70 -13.88 27.40
CA GLU A 9 -1.96 -13.11 27.47
C GLU A 9 -1.93 -11.72 26.81
N ASN A 10 -0.77 -11.22 26.37
CA ASN A 10 -0.66 -9.87 25.78
C ASN A 10 -0.86 -9.80 24.25
N ASN A 11 -1.26 -10.90 23.59
CA ASN A 11 -1.33 -10.98 22.13
C ASN A 11 -2.77 -11.07 21.56
N LYS A 12 -3.77 -10.52 22.26
CA LYS A 12 -5.16 -10.49 21.79
C LYS A 12 -5.46 -9.22 20.98
N ASN A 13 -5.57 -9.43 19.66
CA ASN A 13 -6.37 -8.67 18.70
C ASN A 13 -6.31 -7.13 18.78
N THR A 14 -5.47 -6.53 17.95
CA THR A 14 -5.46 -5.09 17.68
C THR A 14 -6.70 -4.58 16.92
N SER A 15 -7.62 -5.47 16.50
CA SER A 15 -8.89 -5.13 15.86
C SER A 15 -10.08 -5.80 16.55
N SER A 16 -11.10 -5.00 16.91
CA SER A 16 -12.39 -5.48 17.44
C SER A 16 -12.99 -6.55 16.51
N PRO A 17 -13.72 -7.56 17.02
CA PRO A 17 -14.40 -8.57 16.20
C PRO A 17 -15.25 -7.94 15.07
N LEU A 18 -15.85 -6.79 15.34
CA LEU A 18 -16.61 -6.01 14.37
C LEU A 18 -15.72 -5.51 13.20
N VAL A 19 -14.53 -4.98 13.50
CA VAL A 19 -13.59 -4.50 12.49
C VAL A 19 -13.09 -5.65 11.62
N LYS A 20 -12.83 -6.82 12.21
CA LYS A 20 -12.46 -8.01 11.45
C LYS A 20 -13.58 -8.46 10.52
N TYR A 21 -14.82 -8.50 11.01
CA TYR A 21 -15.98 -8.87 10.21
C TYR A 21 -16.22 -7.90 9.05
N LEU A 22 -16.17 -6.58 9.31
CA LEU A 22 -16.29 -5.55 8.28
C LEU A 22 -15.15 -5.66 7.24
N PHE A 23 -13.92 -5.94 7.68
CA PHE A 23 -12.80 -6.15 6.79
C PHE A 23 -12.96 -7.42 5.94
N GLN A 24 -13.45 -8.52 6.51
CA GLN A 24 -13.66 -9.76 5.75
C GLN A 24 -14.79 -9.61 4.71
N THR A 25 -15.81 -8.83 5.03
CA THR A 25 -16.92 -8.52 4.12
C THR A 25 -16.63 -7.38 3.14
N ARG A 26 -15.40 -6.82 3.15
CA ARG A 26 -15.02 -5.65 2.35
C ARG A 26 -15.41 -5.75 0.88
N PHE A 27 -15.04 -6.83 0.17
CA PHE A 27 -15.33 -6.95 -1.26
C PHE A 27 -16.83 -6.90 -1.55
N PHE A 28 -17.64 -7.53 -0.70
CA PHE A 28 -19.10 -7.45 -0.79
C PHE A 28 -19.60 -6.02 -0.52
N LEU A 29 -19.15 -5.39 0.57
CA LEU A 29 -19.56 -4.03 0.94
C LEU A 29 -19.17 -2.99 -0.10
N PHE A 30 -17.96 -3.09 -0.65
CA PHE A 30 -17.46 -2.20 -1.70
C PHE A 30 -18.15 -2.49 -3.05
N GLY A 31 -18.46 -3.75 -3.38
CA GLY A 31 -19.27 -4.07 -4.56
C GLY A 31 -20.70 -3.48 -4.53
N LEU A 32 -21.25 -3.16 -3.34
CA LEU A 32 -22.54 -2.47 -3.22
C LEU A 32 -22.48 -1.01 -3.69
N THR A 33 -21.31 -0.37 -3.73
CA THR A 33 -21.20 1.00 -4.25
C THR A 33 -21.52 1.06 -5.75
N LYS A 34 -21.24 -0.01 -6.51
CA LYS A 34 -21.63 -0.14 -7.93
C LYS A 34 -23.15 -0.24 -8.12
N LYS A 35 -23.90 -0.68 -7.10
CA LYS A 35 -25.34 -0.97 -7.19
C LYS A 35 -26.25 0.16 -6.70
N SER A 36 -25.72 1.16 -5.98
CA SER A 36 -26.55 2.23 -5.40
C SER A 36 -25.81 3.57 -5.32
N LYS A 37 -26.40 4.59 -5.97
CA LYS A 37 -25.88 5.97 -5.96
C LYS A 37 -25.84 6.58 -4.55
N THR A 38 -26.78 6.24 -3.68
CA THR A 38 -26.83 6.75 -2.30
C THR A 38 -25.73 6.14 -1.45
N ILE A 39 -25.56 4.81 -1.52
CA ILE A 39 -24.49 4.09 -0.82
C ILE A 39 -23.14 4.61 -1.30
N LYS A 40 -22.94 4.74 -2.62
CA LYS A 40 -21.75 5.35 -3.22
C LYS A 40 -21.44 6.73 -2.63
N LYS A 41 -22.41 7.66 -2.60
CA LYS A 41 -22.20 9.02 -2.05
C LYS A 41 -21.79 8.99 -0.58
N ILE A 42 -22.44 8.16 0.24
CA ILE A 42 -22.11 8.02 1.66
C ILE A 42 -20.70 7.47 1.83
N PHE A 43 -20.36 6.38 1.14
CA PHE A 43 -19.03 5.75 1.22
C PHE A 43 -17.93 6.70 0.76
N ASN A 44 -18.13 7.38 -0.38
CA ASN A 44 -17.17 8.33 -0.89
C ASN A 44 -16.91 9.44 0.13
N LYS A 45 -17.98 10.03 0.69
CA LYS A 45 -17.88 11.08 1.71
C LYS A 45 -17.16 10.60 2.97
N VAL A 46 -17.44 9.40 3.44
CA VAL A 46 -16.87 8.90 4.71
C VAL A 46 -15.40 8.48 4.56
N PHE A 47 -15.04 7.79 3.49
CA PHE A 47 -13.74 7.11 3.39
C PHE A 47 -12.78 7.65 2.32
N PHE A 48 -13.29 8.34 1.29
CA PHE A 48 -12.51 8.66 0.07
C PHE A 48 -12.57 10.13 -0.36
N GLU A 49 -13.28 10.98 0.37
CA GLU A 49 -13.34 12.42 0.13
C GLU A 49 -11.94 13.02 0.33
N ASP A 50 -11.43 13.67 -0.72
CA ASP A 50 -10.07 14.23 -0.88
C ASP A 50 -8.95 13.27 -0.42
N ASN A 51 -9.03 12.02 -0.85
CA ASN A 51 -7.89 11.11 -0.79
C ASN A 51 -6.97 11.37 -1.99
N GLU A 52 -5.67 11.32 -1.74
CA GLU A 52 -4.63 11.31 -2.78
C GLU A 52 -3.73 10.12 -2.49
N LEU A 53 -3.87 9.06 -3.30
CA LEU A 53 -3.16 7.79 -3.12
C LEU A 53 -2.48 7.38 -4.41
N PHE A 54 -1.24 6.91 -4.30
CA PHE A 54 -0.40 6.48 -5.41
C PHE A 54 0.07 5.04 -5.19
N ILE A 55 0.03 4.22 -6.24
CA ILE A 55 0.55 2.85 -6.23
C ILE A 55 1.94 2.80 -6.84
N LEU A 56 2.91 2.31 -6.08
CA LEU A 56 4.29 2.15 -6.51
C LEU A 56 4.65 0.66 -6.57
N PRO A 57 5.13 0.17 -7.72
CA PRO A 57 5.63 -1.20 -7.80
C PRO A 57 6.90 -1.36 -6.96
N ASN A 58 7.07 -2.58 -6.46
CA ASN A 58 8.22 -2.99 -5.65
C ASN A 58 9.49 -3.12 -6.50
N LYS A 59 10.63 -2.59 -6.02
CA LYS A 59 11.92 -2.65 -6.74
C LYS A 59 12.39 -4.07 -7.06
N SER A 60 12.27 -5.00 -6.12
CA SER A 60 12.64 -6.40 -6.34
C SER A 60 11.78 -7.07 -7.41
N THR A 61 10.50 -6.70 -7.51
CA THR A 61 9.63 -7.17 -8.60
C THR A 61 10.11 -6.62 -9.93
N VAL A 62 10.36 -5.30 -10.01
CA VAL A 62 10.83 -4.62 -11.24
C VAL A 62 12.15 -5.19 -11.76
N ASN A 63 13.12 -5.39 -10.86
CA ASN A 63 14.43 -5.94 -11.20
C ASN A 63 14.35 -7.40 -11.69
N LYS A 64 13.41 -8.19 -11.16
CA LYS A 64 13.22 -9.60 -11.55
C LYS A 64 12.39 -9.75 -12.82
N SER A 65 11.43 -8.86 -13.06
CA SER A 65 10.51 -8.96 -14.20
C SER A 65 11.12 -8.48 -15.51
N ASN A 66 12.35 -7.92 -15.49
CA ASN A 66 12.89 -7.14 -16.60
C ASN A 66 11.82 -6.15 -17.08
N THR A 67 11.29 -5.30 -16.21
CA THR A 67 10.29 -4.30 -16.59
C THR A 67 10.99 -2.95 -16.66
N LYS A 68 10.90 -2.26 -17.81
CA LYS A 68 11.41 -0.89 -17.90
C LYS A 68 10.39 0.05 -17.30
N ILE A 69 10.80 0.78 -16.28
CA ILE A 69 10.05 1.90 -15.72
C ILE A 69 10.71 3.16 -16.22
N THR A 70 9.96 3.96 -16.97
CA THR A 70 10.38 5.28 -17.41
C THR A 70 9.62 6.28 -16.56
N ALA A 71 10.32 7.23 -15.94
CA ALA A 71 9.74 8.19 -15.02
C ALA A 71 10.27 9.59 -15.36
N ASN A 72 9.40 10.51 -15.79
CA ASN A 72 9.74 11.93 -15.93
C ASN A 72 9.20 12.72 -14.74
N ILE A 73 9.72 12.46 -13.54
CA ILE A 73 9.22 13.11 -12.33
C ILE A 73 9.95 14.44 -12.15
N GLU A 74 9.23 15.56 -12.11
CA GLU A 74 9.76 16.85 -11.63
C GLU A 74 9.96 16.79 -10.10
N ILE A 75 10.97 16.04 -9.66
CA ILE A 75 11.53 16.12 -8.32
C ILE A 75 12.60 17.20 -8.37
N LYS A 76 12.49 18.23 -7.51
CA LYS A 76 13.46 19.34 -7.37
C LYS A 76 14.90 18.91 -7.74
N GLU A 77 15.32 19.30 -8.95
CA GLU A 77 16.66 19.35 -9.57
C GLU A 77 17.69 18.21 -9.33
N SER A 78 17.40 17.16 -8.57
CA SER A 78 18.42 16.16 -8.15
C SER A 78 18.38 14.84 -8.91
N PHE A 79 17.39 14.64 -9.80
CA PHE A 79 17.19 13.38 -10.54
C PHE A 79 17.41 13.47 -12.06
N GLN A 80 18.00 14.56 -12.56
CA GLN A 80 18.54 14.54 -13.94
C GLN A 80 19.84 13.73 -13.97
N LYS A 81 19.70 12.41 -14.04
CA LYS A 81 20.77 11.53 -14.51
C LYS A 81 20.23 10.62 -15.60
N ASP A 82 20.81 10.82 -16.78
CA ASP A 82 20.70 10.07 -18.04
C ASP A 82 20.05 8.69 -17.93
N ASP A 83 19.01 8.42 -18.73
CA ASP A 83 18.43 7.09 -19.02
C ASP A 83 18.38 6.10 -17.84
N SER A 84 18.22 6.61 -16.62
CA SER A 84 18.39 5.81 -15.42
C SER A 84 17.10 5.04 -15.14
N GLU A 85 17.26 3.72 -14.93
CA GLU A 85 16.20 2.84 -14.42
C GLU A 85 15.67 3.42 -13.10
N PHE A 86 14.55 4.14 -13.19
CA PHE A 86 13.95 4.78 -12.05
C PHE A 86 13.11 3.75 -11.29
N LEU A 87 13.46 3.50 -10.02
CA LEU A 87 12.78 2.51 -9.20
C LEU A 87 11.79 3.19 -8.27
N PRO A 88 10.47 2.90 -8.38
CA PRO A 88 9.46 3.63 -7.63
C PRO A 88 9.59 3.56 -6.11
N SER A 89 10.25 2.54 -5.54
CA SER A 89 10.51 2.49 -4.10
C SER A 89 11.58 3.50 -3.63
N GLU A 90 12.42 4.03 -4.51
CA GLU A 90 13.41 5.06 -4.15
C GLU A 90 12.75 6.42 -3.88
N ILE A 91 11.60 6.73 -4.50
CA ILE A 91 10.79 7.93 -4.16
C ILE A 91 10.44 7.93 -2.67
N LEU A 92 10.04 6.76 -2.15
CA LEU A 92 9.66 6.64 -0.74
C LEU A 92 10.82 7.02 0.16
N LYS A 93 12.04 6.64 -0.23
CA LYS A 93 13.26 6.93 0.54
C LYS A 93 13.57 8.42 0.55
N GLU A 94 13.43 9.11 -0.58
CA GLU A 94 13.60 10.57 -0.61
C GLU A 94 12.56 11.29 0.25
N ILE A 95 11.29 10.88 0.16
CA ILE A 95 10.22 11.43 1.01
C ILE A 95 10.50 11.18 2.51
N ILE A 96 11.01 10.00 2.86
CA ILE A 96 11.36 9.65 4.24
C ILE A 96 12.52 10.50 4.76
N LYS A 97 13.55 10.78 3.93
CA LYS A 97 14.69 11.63 4.32
C LYS A 97 14.27 13.06 4.66
N GLU A 98 13.22 13.58 4.04
CA GLU A 98 12.66 14.90 4.33
C GLU A 98 11.68 14.91 5.51
N ALA A 99 11.31 13.74 6.05
CA ALA A 99 10.26 13.63 7.07
C ALA A 99 10.78 13.94 8.48
N ASN A 100 10.11 14.87 9.15
CA ASN A 100 10.44 15.23 10.54
C ASN A 100 9.83 14.27 11.58
N ASN A 101 8.72 13.61 11.25
CA ASN A 101 7.95 12.79 12.19
C ASN A 101 7.60 11.47 11.54
N ILE A 102 8.15 10.39 12.07
CA ILE A 102 8.06 9.06 11.50
C ILE A 102 7.53 8.12 12.57
N PHE A 103 6.52 7.33 12.21
CA PHE A 103 5.97 6.28 13.04
C PHE A 103 5.89 4.98 12.25
N ILE A 104 6.44 3.89 12.79
CA ILE A 104 6.37 2.56 12.17
C ILE A 104 5.38 1.71 12.98
N MET A 105 4.38 1.16 12.30
CA MET A 105 3.45 0.22 12.91
C MET A 105 4.11 -1.13 13.17
N ASN A 106 3.81 -1.71 14.34
CA ASN A 106 4.30 -3.04 14.72
C ASN A 106 3.63 -4.17 13.92
N LYS A 107 2.41 -3.96 13.41
CA LYS A 107 1.64 -4.99 12.70
C LYS A 107 0.88 -4.42 11.52
N CYS A 108 0.77 -5.18 10.44
CA CYS A 108 -0.15 -4.86 9.35
C CYS A 108 -1.58 -5.28 9.73
N ILE A 109 -2.50 -4.32 9.74
CA ILE A 109 -3.92 -4.54 10.09
C ILE A 109 -4.60 -5.47 9.09
N CYS A 110 -4.28 -5.35 7.80
CA CYS A 110 -4.84 -6.18 6.74
C CYS A 110 -4.42 -7.66 6.89
N ARG A 111 -3.10 -7.91 7.03
CA ARG A 111 -2.55 -9.26 7.21
C ARG A 111 -3.08 -9.91 8.49
N SER A 112 -3.12 -9.16 9.58
CA SER A 112 -3.64 -9.63 10.87
C SER A 112 -5.14 -9.95 10.81
N SER A 113 -5.94 -9.12 10.14
CA SER A 113 -7.40 -9.30 10.07
C SER A 113 -7.80 -10.44 9.14
N SER A 114 -7.01 -10.70 8.10
CA SER A 114 -7.20 -11.83 7.18
C SER A 114 -6.46 -13.10 7.59
N ASN A 115 -5.72 -13.11 8.71
CA ASN A 115 -4.89 -14.24 9.13
C ASN A 115 -3.98 -14.75 7.99
N CYS A 116 -3.30 -13.82 7.32
CA CYS A 116 -2.45 -14.08 6.16
C CYS A 116 -1.44 -15.21 6.45
N LYS A 117 -1.24 -16.12 5.49
CA LYS A 117 -0.30 -17.24 5.63
C LYS A 117 1.01 -17.03 4.88
N ASP A 118 1.01 -16.11 3.92
CA ASP A 118 2.10 -15.94 2.97
C ASP A 118 3.05 -14.79 3.34
N TYR A 119 2.61 -13.86 4.21
CA TYR A 119 3.37 -12.65 4.57
C TYR A 119 3.32 -12.33 6.07
N PRO A 120 4.38 -11.71 6.62
CA PRO A 120 4.52 -11.45 8.07
C PRO A 120 3.47 -10.47 8.61
N HIS A 121 2.85 -10.80 9.74
CA HIS A 121 1.84 -9.95 10.38
C HIS A 121 2.46 -8.78 11.13
N ASP A 122 3.66 -8.99 11.67
CA ASP A 122 4.49 -8.10 12.49
C ASP A 122 5.32 -7.10 11.67
N PHE A 123 4.88 -6.84 10.44
CA PHE A 123 5.48 -5.85 9.55
C PHE A 123 4.39 -4.85 9.15
N GLY A 124 4.41 -3.62 9.67
CA GLY A 124 3.35 -2.63 9.48
C GLY A 124 3.67 -1.53 8.47
N CYS A 125 2.75 -0.57 8.34
CA CYS A 125 2.91 0.63 7.52
C CYS A 125 3.80 1.69 8.22
N ILE A 126 4.28 2.65 7.45
CA ILE A 126 4.96 3.86 7.95
C ILE A 126 3.98 5.03 7.85
N PHE A 127 3.95 5.87 8.88
CA PHE A 127 3.21 7.13 8.87
C PHE A 127 4.16 8.31 9.07
N LEU A 128 4.02 9.31 8.21
CA LEU A 128 4.82 10.52 8.19
C LEU A 128 3.95 11.76 8.50
N GLY A 129 4.56 12.75 9.13
CA GLY A 129 3.94 14.07 9.38
C GLY A 129 3.39 14.27 10.80
N PRO A 130 2.93 15.49 11.15
CA PRO A 130 2.61 15.86 12.53
C PRO A 130 1.54 14.98 13.21
N ALA A 131 0.56 14.49 12.45
CA ALA A 131 -0.48 13.62 12.97
C ALA A 131 0.04 12.24 13.40
N SER A 132 1.20 11.79 12.88
CA SER A 132 1.80 10.51 13.25
C SER A 132 2.19 10.46 14.74
N LYS A 133 2.53 11.61 15.35
CA LYS A 133 2.81 11.72 16.79
C LYS A 133 1.61 11.41 17.69
N LYS A 134 0.40 11.55 17.16
CA LYS A 134 -0.86 11.32 17.90
C LYS A 134 -1.24 9.84 17.89
N ILE A 135 -0.55 9.01 17.08
CA ILE A 135 -0.80 7.58 17.03
C ILE A 135 -0.35 6.94 18.35
N SER A 136 -1.25 6.16 18.95
CA SER A 136 -0.96 5.46 20.20
C SER A 136 0.18 4.46 20.02
N SER A 137 1.15 4.47 20.94
CA SER A 137 2.29 3.55 20.99
C SER A 137 1.90 2.06 21.06
N LYS A 138 0.65 1.75 21.39
CA LYS A 138 0.15 0.36 21.28
C LYS A 138 0.18 -0.19 19.86
N TYR A 139 0.18 0.69 18.85
CA TYR A 139 0.16 0.31 17.44
C TYR A 139 1.55 0.26 16.79
N GLY A 140 2.58 0.79 17.45
CA GLY A 140 3.88 1.01 16.84
C GLY A 140 4.79 1.88 17.67
N LYS A 141 5.83 2.42 17.04
CA LYS A 141 6.79 3.32 17.68
C LYS A 141 7.12 4.49 16.77
N ALA A 142 7.53 5.60 17.38
CA ALA A 142 8.30 6.61 16.66
C ALA A 142 9.60 5.97 16.16
N ALA A 143 10.06 6.40 14.99
CA ALA A 143 11.24 5.83 14.35
C ALA A 143 12.17 6.90 13.81
N THR A 144 13.43 6.55 13.59
CA THR A 144 14.39 7.40 12.87
C THR A 144 14.22 7.27 11.36
N VAL A 145 14.89 8.14 10.60
CA VAL A 145 14.97 8.06 9.14
C VAL A 145 15.58 6.73 8.74
N GLU A 146 16.68 6.32 9.38
CA GLU A 146 17.39 5.08 9.09
C GLU A 146 16.49 3.85 9.32
N GLU A 147 15.78 3.79 10.45
CA GLU A 147 14.84 2.70 10.73
C GLU A 147 13.74 2.60 9.66
N ALA A 148 13.26 3.74 9.16
CA ALA A 148 12.23 3.76 8.11
C ALA A 148 12.77 3.36 6.74
N LEU A 149 13.99 3.76 6.39
CA LEU A 149 14.66 3.34 5.16
C LEU A 149 14.92 1.82 5.16
N GLU A 150 15.41 1.28 6.28
CA GLU A 150 15.58 -0.17 6.47
C GLU A 150 14.24 -0.91 6.36
N HIS A 151 13.16 -0.31 6.87
CA HIS A 151 11.81 -0.86 6.75
C HIS A 151 11.36 -0.91 5.29
N VAL A 152 11.58 0.14 4.49
CA VAL A 152 11.29 0.12 3.04
C VAL A 152 12.11 -0.97 2.32
N ASP A 153 13.41 -1.08 2.61
CA ASP A 153 14.26 -2.11 2.01
C ASP A 153 13.81 -3.54 2.38
N MET A 154 13.34 -3.74 3.60
CA MET A 154 12.78 -5.03 4.03
C MET A 154 11.45 -5.32 3.33
N ALA A 155 10.59 -4.32 3.15
CA ALA A 155 9.36 -4.46 2.36
C ALA A 155 9.69 -4.85 0.91
N ASP A 156 10.74 -4.26 0.34
CA ASP A 156 11.25 -4.61 -0.98
C ASP A 156 11.72 -6.07 -1.05
N LYS A 157 12.49 -6.54 -0.06
CA LYS A 157 12.94 -7.94 0.04
C LYS A 157 11.78 -8.93 0.17
N LEU A 158 10.72 -8.54 0.86
CA LEU A 158 9.50 -9.34 1.02
C LEU A 158 8.61 -9.34 -0.23
N GLY A 159 8.91 -8.54 -1.27
CA GLY A 159 8.10 -8.45 -2.48
C GLY A 159 6.75 -7.75 -2.26
N LEU A 160 6.67 -6.84 -1.27
CA LEU A 160 5.47 -6.05 -1.00
C LEU A 160 5.39 -4.82 -1.92
N SER A 161 4.26 -4.60 -2.59
CA SER A 161 4.02 -3.35 -3.33
C SER A 161 3.75 -2.20 -2.36
N HIS A 162 4.03 -0.98 -2.77
CA HIS A 162 3.86 0.19 -1.90
C HIS A 162 2.68 1.02 -2.33
N LEU A 163 1.95 1.54 -1.35
CA LEU A 163 0.98 2.61 -1.56
C LEU A 163 1.42 3.80 -0.73
N ILE A 164 1.49 4.97 -1.35
CA ILE A 164 1.80 6.21 -0.65
C ILE A 164 0.66 7.19 -0.84
N GLY A 165 0.27 7.88 0.22
CA GLY A 165 -0.72 8.94 0.09
C GLY A 165 -1.39 9.36 1.38
N ARG A 166 -2.25 10.36 1.24
CA ARG A 166 -3.09 10.87 2.33
C ARG A 166 -4.45 10.23 2.19
N ASN A 167 -4.81 9.44 3.20
CA ASN A 167 -6.01 8.63 3.16
C ASN A 167 -6.84 8.83 4.42
N LYS A 168 -8.07 9.29 4.25
CA LYS A 168 -9.04 9.49 5.32
C LYS A 168 -9.30 8.22 6.13
N PHE A 169 -9.27 7.05 5.48
CA PHE A 169 -9.42 5.77 6.16
C PHE A 169 -8.32 5.52 7.19
N ASP A 170 -7.07 5.88 6.90
CA ASP A 170 -5.95 5.66 7.83
C ASP A 170 -6.05 6.59 9.05
N SER A 171 -6.43 7.85 8.85
CA SER A 171 -6.68 8.80 9.93
C SER A 171 -7.82 8.34 10.86
N LEU A 172 -8.90 7.80 10.28
CA LEU A 172 -10.01 7.20 11.05
C LEU A 172 -9.57 5.96 11.83
N LEU A 173 -8.84 5.06 11.17
CA LEU A 173 -8.38 3.80 11.76
C LEU A 173 -7.40 4.03 12.92
N MET A 174 -6.53 5.04 12.78
CA MET A 174 -5.58 5.44 13.81
C MET A 174 -6.18 6.39 14.85
N ASN A 175 -7.39 6.91 14.61
CA ASN A 175 -8.06 7.94 15.41
C ASN A 175 -7.18 9.17 15.62
N VAL A 176 -6.60 9.68 14.52
CA VAL A 176 -5.74 10.85 14.49
C VAL A 176 -6.18 11.82 13.40
N GLY A 177 -5.85 13.10 13.54
CA GLY A 177 -6.12 14.10 12.53
C GLY A 177 -5.33 15.39 12.76
N PRO A 178 -5.41 16.36 11.84
CA PRO A 178 -6.14 16.29 10.56
C PRO A 178 -5.51 15.29 9.55
N LYS A 179 -6.26 14.82 8.55
CA LYS A 179 -5.78 13.79 7.59
C LYS A 179 -4.64 14.33 6.72
N GLU A 180 -4.67 15.64 6.47
CA GLU A 180 -3.70 16.44 5.73
C GLU A 180 -2.36 16.56 6.46
N GLU A 181 -2.27 16.05 7.69
CA GLU A 181 -1.02 15.94 8.46
C GLU A 181 -0.54 14.50 8.61
N LEU A 182 -1.20 13.53 7.96
CA LEU A 182 -0.84 12.12 7.96
C LEU A 182 -0.59 11.62 6.54
N LEU A 183 0.67 11.39 6.19
CA LEU A 183 1.06 10.72 4.96
C LEU A 183 1.35 9.25 5.29
N THR A 184 0.69 8.33 4.59
CA THR A 184 0.85 6.89 4.81
C THR A 184 1.74 6.29 3.73
N ILE A 185 2.67 5.42 4.12
CA ILE A 185 3.35 4.45 3.23
C ILE A 185 2.93 3.05 3.69
N CYS A 186 2.15 2.36 2.87
CA CYS A 186 1.61 1.03 3.16
C CYS A 186 2.31 -0.04 2.32
N HIS A 187 2.80 -1.10 2.98
CA HIS A 187 3.49 -2.22 2.34
C HIS A 187 2.54 -3.41 2.11
N CYS A 188 1.95 -3.43 0.93
CA CYS A 188 0.83 -4.26 0.53
C CYS A 188 1.27 -5.64 0.03
N CYS A 189 0.68 -6.68 0.63
CA CYS A 189 0.74 -8.03 0.07
C CYS A 189 -0.35 -8.21 -0.99
N PRO A 190 -0.11 -9.02 -2.03
CA PRO A 190 -1.08 -9.25 -3.09
C PRO A 190 -2.19 -10.24 -2.67
N CYS A 191 -2.06 -10.92 -1.53
CA CYS A 191 -3.06 -11.89 -1.06
C CYS A 191 -4.28 -11.24 -0.38
N CYS A 192 -4.08 -10.29 0.54
CA CYS A 192 -5.16 -9.85 1.45
C CYS A 192 -5.17 -8.36 1.80
N CYS A 193 -4.41 -7.53 1.09
CA CYS A 193 -4.45 -6.09 1.30
C CYS A 193 -5.88 -5.52 1.16
N LEU A 194 -6.19 -4.48 1.93
CA LEU A 194 -7.42 -3.70 1.80
C LEU A 194 -7.63 -3.26 0.35
N TRP A 195 -6.57 -2.75 -0.28
CA TRP A 195 -6.60 -2.14 -1.59
C TRP A 195 -6.77 -3.10 -2.76
N LYS A 196 -6.90 -4.40 -2.49
CA LYS A 196 -7.41 -5.35 -3.51
C LYS A 196 -8.83 -5.05 -3.95
N ILE A 197 -9.56 -4.22 -3.21
CA ILE A 197 -10.91 -3.79 -3.58
C ILE A 197 -10.91 -2.86 -4.80
N ILE A 198 -9.76 -2.34 -5.25
CA ILE A 198 -9.68 -1.33 -6.32
C ILE A 198 -10.46 -1.72 -7.58
N PRO A 199 -10.33 -2.94 -8.14
CA PRO A 199 -11.10 -3.35 -9.32
C PRO A 199 -12.62 -3.41 -9.06
N ASP A 200 -13.02 -3.58 -7.80
CA ASP A 200 -14.42 -3.66 -7.37
C ASP A 200 -15.03 -2.30 -7.03
N LEU A 201 -14.23 -1.23 -6.97
CA LEU A 201 -14.73 0.12 -6.73
C LEU A 201 -15.43 0.69 -7.97
N ASP A 202 -16.28 1.68 -7.75
CA ASP A 202 -16.83 2.52 -8.81
C ASP A 202 -15.73 3.45 -9.36
N ASP A 203 -15.77 3.73 -10.66
CA ASP A 203 -14.74 4.49 -11.38
C ASP A 203 -14.41 5.85 -10.74
N GLU A 204 -15.40 6.54 -10.18
CA GLU A 204 -15.19 7.84 -9.51
C GLU A 204 -14.34 7.71 -8.23
N ILE A 205 -14.36 6.53 -7.60
CA ILE A 205 -13.58 6.23 -6.39
C ILE A 205 -12.23 5.62 -6.76
N SER A 206 -12.20 4.69 -7.73
CA SER A 206 -10.94 4.10 -8.19
C SER A 206 -10.01 5.14 -8.82
N ASN A 207 -10.54 6.12 -9.57
CA ASN A 207 -9.77 7.22 -10.17
C ASN A 207 -9.07 8.14 -9.14
N LYS A 208 -9.42 8.04 -7.86
CA LYS A 208 -8.71 8.75 -6.77
C LYS A 208 -7.42 8.05 -6.35
N ILE A 209 -7.25 6.81 -6.77
CA ILE A 209 -6.04 6.03 -6.58
C ILE A 209 -5.30 6.08 -7.91
N LYS A 210 -4.25 6.89 -7.95
CA LYS A 210 -3.56 7.26 -9.17
C LYS A 210 -2.30 6.42 -9.35
N ARG A 211 -1.89 6.25 -10.60
CA ARG A 211 -0.48 5.98 -10.90
C ARG A 211 0.32 7.24 -10.63
N LEU A 212 1.64 7.10 -10.46
CA LEU A 212 2.49 8.27 -10.47
C LEU A 212 2.38 8.95 -11.84
N GLU A 213 2.23 10.26 -11.81
CA GLU A 213 2.28 11.08 -13.01
C GLU A 213 3.64 10.89 -13.69
N ASP A 214 3.62 10.82 -15.02
CA ASP A 214 4.80 10.63 -15.86
C ASP A 214 5.63 9.36 -15.60
N VAL A 215 5.04 8.37 -14.92
CA VAL A 215 5.63 7.04 -14.75
C VAL A 215 4.89 6.02 -15.59
N GLU A 216 5.58 5.47 -16.58
CA GLU A 216 5.07 4.39 -17.41
C GLU A 216 5.74 3.06 -17.05
N VAL A 217 4.92 2.01 -16.94
CA VAL A 217 5.38 0.64 -16.70
C VAL A 217 5.05 -0.19 -17.93
N ASN A 218 6.08 -0.60 -18.67
CA ASN A 218 5.91 -1.34 -19.92
C ASN A 218 6.42 -2.77 -19.78
N ALA A 219 5.67 -3.74 -20.33
CA ALA A 219 6.20 -5.07 -20.54
C ALA A 219 7.38 -5.02 -21.53
N LEU A 220 8.46 -5.75 -21.24
CA LEU A 220 9.55 -5.90 -22.20
C LEU A 220 9.21 -7.03 -23.16
N ASP A 221 8.59 -6.66 -24.30
CA ASP A 221 8.09 -7.60 -25.31
C ASP A 221 9.17 -8.58 -25.80
N ASP A 222 10.41 -8.11 -25.97
CA ASP A 222 11.56 -8.89 -26.40
C ASP A 222 12.02 -9.95 -25.38
N LYS A 223 11.71 -9.73 -24.10
CA LYS A 223 12.05 -10.65 -23.00
C LYS A 223 10.84 -11.45 -22.49
N CYS A 224 9.63 -11.06 -22.88
CA CYS A 224 8.41 -11.73 -22.49
C CYS A 224 8.30 -13.09 -23.17
N LYS A 225 8.36 -14.18 -22.39
CA LYS A 225 8.19 -15.55 -22.91
C LYS A 225 6.74 -16.00 -23.01
N MET A 226 5.79 -15.07 -22.90
CA MET A 226 4.34 -15.32 -22.92
C MET A 226 3.88 -16.44 -21.98
N CYS A 227 4.48 -16.53 -20.78
CA CYS A 227 4.17 -17.59 -19.82
C CYS A 227 2.85 -17.39 -19.07
N LYS A 228 2.21 -16.22 -19.21
CA LYS A 228 0.93 -15.82 -18.61
C LYS A 228 0.86 -15.80 -17.07
N LYS A 229 1.97 -16.05 -16.37
CA LYS A 229 2.04 -15.99 -14.90
C LYS A 229 1.67 -14.63 -14.31
N CYS A 230 1.95 -13.53 -15.03
CA CYS A 230 1.57 -12.19 -14.59
C CYS A 230 0.05 -11.95 -14.56
N LEU A 231 -0.72 -12.79 -15.27
CA LEU A 231 -2.19 -12.76 -15.32
C LEU A 231 -2.84 -13.66 -14.24
N GLU A 232 -2.04 -14.41 -13.48
CA GLU A 232 -2.56 -15.25 -12.41
C GLU A 232 -3.14 -14.40 -11.28
N GLU A 233 -4.16 -14.95 -10.60
CA GLU A 233 -4.75 -14.29 -9.45
C GLU A 233 -3.70 -14.00 -8.38
N ASN A 234 -3.83 -12.85 -7.71
CA ASN A 234 -2.93 -12.44 -6.63
C ASN A 234 -1.48 -12.19 -7.09
N VAL A 235 -1.25 -11.94 -8.38
CA VAL A 235 0.03 -11.40 -8.87
C VAL A 235 -0.03 -9.88 -8.96
N CYS A 236 -0.99 -9.32 -9.71
CA CYS A 236 -1.22 -7.88 -9.76
C CYS A 236 -2.33 -7.46 -8.81
N ILE A 237 -1.99 -6.72 -7.75
CA ILE A 237 -2.96 -6.28 -6.72
C ILE A 237 -4.08 -5.40 -7.28
N SER A 238 -3.78 -4.58 -8.28
CA SER A 238 -4.71 -3.64 -8.92
C SER A 238 -5.39 -4.23 -10.15
N ASN A 239 -5.07 -5.48 -10.53
CA ASN A 239 -5.57 -6.11 -11.76
C ASN A 239 -5.32 -5.28 -13.03
N ALA A 240 -4.17 -4.60 -13.09
CA ALA A 240 -3.79 -3.68 -14.16
C ALA A 240 -3.07 -4.36 -15.34
N ILE A 241 -2.89 -5.69 -15.32
CA ILE A 241 -2.20 -6.43 -16.39
C ILE A 241 -3.23 -7.22 -17.18
N SER A 242 -3.30 -7.00 -18.49
CA SER A 242 -4.18 -7.71 -19.41
C SER A 242 -3.41 -8.35 -20.58
N LEU A 243 -4.11 -9.20 -21.33
CA LEU A 243 -3.63 -9.78 -22.58
C LEU A 243 -4.53 -9.25 -23.71
N GLU A 244 -3.96 -8.46 -24.60
CA GLU A 244 -4.64 -7.84 -25.75
C GLU A 244 -3.81 -8.11 -26.99
N ASP A 245 -4.45 -8.62 -28.06
CA ASP A 245 -3.80 -8.95 -29.34
C ASP A 245 -2.49 -9.76 -29.19
N ASP A 246 -2.53 -10.80 -28.34
CA ASP A 246 -1.39 -11.66 -27.98
C ASP A 246 -0.18 -10.92 -27.37
N LYS A 247 -0.41 -9.72 -26.82
CA LYS A 247 0.59 -8.92 -26.12
C LYS A 247 0.15 -8.62 -24.68
N ILE A 248 1.11 -8.65 -23.76
CA ILE A 248 0.86 -8.23 -22.37
C ILE A 248 0.77 -6.70 -22.35
N THR A 249 -0.38 -6.19 -21.94
CA THR A 249 -0.63 -4.77 -21.70
C THR A 249 -0.67 -4.49 -20.21
N ILE A 250 -0.20 -3.31 -19.83
CA ILE A 250 -0.25 -2.82 -18.46
C ILE A 250 -0.97 -1.49 -18.56
N ASP A 251 -2.17 -1.42 -17.98
CA ASP A 251 -2.80 -0.14 -17.70
C ASP A 251 -1.88 0.56 -16.69
#